data_AF-A0A2H5ZI92-F1
#
_entry.id   AF-A0A2H5ZI92-F1
#
_cell.length_a   1.000
_cell.length_b   1.000
_cell.length_c   1.000
_cell.angle_alpha   90.00
_cell.angle_beta   90.00
_cell.angle_gamma   90.00
#
_symmetry.space_group_name_H-M   'P 1'
#
loop_
_entity.id
_entity.type
_entity.pdbx_description
1 polymer ?
#
loop_
_entity_poly.entity_id
_entity_poly.type
_entity_poly.pdbx_seq_one_letter_code
_entity_poly.pdbx_strand_id
1 'polypeptide(L)'
;MKRRRFWLTAALAIAALAGAGASVALARDNHHRGPSGHHEDHDKGPRVDDDNHHHGHPFPRCPLLGGQIDPSCKHQCDQAERNCKAEARATLQSCLTTNCADALAAARAACSVPGSQACLDAWAAYVQCAQPCTTAFRSAHAQCKSTEQACKAACPLVPTDCPLPPVDPSCRMNCKAQETACKSAAQQKAASCLRACVEPIVAARQACAAGWSSAECQSALQTARSCTGACMRQLRTDLEACKVAEKECEASCNSSSTSP
;
A
#
# COMPACT_ATOMS: atom_id res chain seq x y z
N MET A 1 -2.71 -19.34 -21.18
CA MET A 1 -2.61 -18.05 -20.44
C MET A 1 -3.99 -17.53 -19.98
N LYS A 2 -4.72 -18.26 -19.10
CA LYS A 2 -6.10 -17.89 -18.65
C LYS A 2 -6.27 -17.79 -17.11
N ARG A 3 -5.21 -17.93 -16.31
CA ARG A 3 -5.31 -17.99 -14.82
C ARG A 3 -5.16 -16.66 -14.08
N ARG A 4 -4.78 -15.55 -14.74
CA ARG A 4 -4.59 -14.24 -14.09
C ARG A 4 -5.87 -13.43 -13.86
N ARG A 5 -7.00 -13.76 -14.51
CA ARG A 5 -8.28 -13.02 -14.35
C ARG A 5 -9.13 -13.48 -13.15
N PHE A 6 -8.88 -14.67 -12.60
CA PHE A 6 -9.68 -15.23 -11.50
C PHE A 6 -9.34 -14.65 -10.10
N TRP A 7 -8.13 -14.12 -9.91
CA TRP A 7 -7.70 -13.57 -8.63
C TRP A 7 -8.18 -12.13 -8.39
N LEU A 8 -8.45 -11.38 -9.47
CA LEU A 8 -8.97 -10.01 -9.37
C LEU A 8 -10.43 -9.98 -8.92
N THR A 9 -11.26 -10.94 -9.31
CA THR A 9 -12.65 -11.04 -8.86
C THR A 9 -12.77 -11.52 -7.41
N ALA A 10 -11.91 -12.45 -6.97
CA ALA A 10 -11.88 -12.88 -5.57
C ALA A 10 -11.38 -11.78 -4.62
N ALA A 11 -10.38 -10.98 -5.02
CA ALA A 11 -9.92 -9.85 -4.23
C ALA A 11 -10.94 -8.69 -4.19
N LEU A 12 -11.71 -8.47 -5.25
CA LEU A 12 -12.82 -7.51 -5.26
C LEU A 12 -14.02 -8.00 -4.44
N ALA A 13 -14.31 -9.30 -4.42
CA ALA A 13 -15.34 -9.86 -3.54
C ALA A 13 -14.92 -9.75 -2.06
N ILE A 14 -13.64 -9.98 -1.73
CA ILE A 14 -13.13 -9.81 -0.36
C ILE A 14 -13.04 -8.31 0.00
N ALA A 15 -12.74 -7.40 -0.93
CA ALA A 15 -12.79 -5.96 -0.69
C ALA A 15 -14.23 -5.42 -0.56
N ALA A 16 -15.20 -5.98 -1.27
CA ALA A 16 -16.62 -5.69 -1.07
C ALA A 16 -17.13 -6.27 0.27
N LEU A 17 -16.63 -7.46 0.65
CA LEU A 17 -16.96 -8.12 1.92
C LEU A 17 -16.19 -7.56 3.12
N ALA A 18 -15.04 -6.91 2.95
CA ALA A 18 -14.30 -6.23 4.04
C ALA A 18 -14.60 -4.72 4.09
N GLY A 19 -14.95 -4.10 2.95
CA GLY A 19 -15.22 -2.67 2.82
C GLY A 19 -16.49 -2.21 3.53
N ALA A 20 -17.53 -3.05 3.62
CA ALA A 20 -18.74 -2.70 4.35
C ALA A 20 -18.56 -2.67 5.89
N GLY A 21 -17.46 -3.23 6.43
CA GLY A 21 -17.18 -3.26 7.88
C GLY A 21 -16.10 -2.28 8.35
N ALA A 22 -15.25 -1.77 7.45
CA ALA A 22 -14.16 -0.86 7.81
C ALA A 22 -14.49 0.63 7.60
N SER A 23 -15.54 0.96 6.83
CA SER A 23 -15.86 2.35 6.48
C SER A 23 -16.72 3.11 7.50
N VAL A 24 -17.29 2.46 8.52
CA VAL A 24 -18.12 3.16 9.53
C VAL A 24 -17.28 3.72 10.70
N ALA A 25 -16.01 3.30 10.85
CA ALA A 25 -15.10 3.89 11.84
C ALA A 25 -14.40 5.18 11.36
N LEU A 26 -14.68 5.66 10.14
CA LEU A 26 -14.13 6.92 9.59
C LEU A 26 -15.22 7.98 9.31
N ALA A 27 -16.46 7.75 9.74
CA ALA A 27 -17.59 8.66 9.51
C ALA A 27 -18.17 9.28 10.80
N ARG A 28 -17.55 9.06 11.97
CA ARG A 28 -17.90 9.74 13.22
C ARG A 28 -16.75 10.67 13.60
N ASP A 29 -17.08 11.96 13.69
CA ASP A 29 -16.23 13.11 14.00
C ASP A 29 -15.31 13.68 12.89
N ASN A 30 -15.91 14.44 11.98
CA ASN A 30 -15.19 15.49 11.24
C ASN A 30 -15.97 16.83 11.20
N HIS A 31 -16.99 17.00 12.04
CA HIS A 31 -17.82 18.20 12.07
C HIS A 31 -17.42 19.25 13.15
N HIS A 32 -16.26 19.09 13.80
CA HIS A 32 -15.73 20.08 14.75
C HIS A 32 -14.38 20.71 14.38
N ARG A 33 -13.92 20.64 13.13
CA ARG A 33 -12.87 21.57 12.67
C ARG A 33 -13.52 22.92 12.38
N GLY A 34 -13.63 23.74 13.43
CA GLY A 34 -13.87 25.18 13.32
C GLY A 34 -12.83 25.86 12.42
N PRO A 35 -13.07 27.13 12.07
CA PRO A 35 -12.15 27.91 11.24
C PRO A 35 -10.75 27.82 11.84
N SER A 36 -9.75 27.66 10.98
CA SER A 36 -8.33 27.61 11.33
C SER A 36 -7.94 28.88 12.11
N GLY A 37 -8.17 28.85 13.42
CA GLY A 37 -7.57 29.75 14.38
C GLY A 37 -6.07 29.54 14.29
N HIS A 38 -5.37 30.66 14.22
CA HIS A 38 -3.94 30.78 14.37
C HIS A 38 -3.39 29.68 15.28
N HIS A 39 -2.56 28.82 14.71
CA HIS A 39 -1.64 28.02 15.53
C HIS A 39 -0.78 29.05 16.24
N GLU A 40 -1.09 29.32 17.51
CA GLU A 40 -0.20 30.03 18.40
C GLU A 40 1.16 29.32 18.33
N ASP A 41 2.15 30.12 17.94
CA ASP A 41 3.57 29.81 18.03
C ASP A 41 3.87 29.37 19.46
N HIS A 42 3.76 28.07 19.71
CA HIS A 42 4.50 27.45 20.79
C HIS A 42 5.96 27.58 20.43
N ASP A 43 6.54 28.66 20.94
CA ASP A 43 7.92 28.83 21.44
C ASP A 43 8.74 27.56 21.25
N LYS A 44 9.12 27.32 19.99
CA LYS A 44 10.19 26.40 19.66
C LYS A 44 11.43 27.18 20.05
N GLY A 45 11.90 26.92 21.27
CA GLY A 45 13.27 27.23 21.67
C GLY A 45 14.22 26.91 20.50
N PRO A 46 15.29 27.70 20.35
CA PRO A 46 16.09 27.74 19.14
C PRO A 46 16.31 26.31 18.66
N ARG A 47 15.83 26.02 17.45
CA ARG A 47 16.27 24.85 16.71
C ARG A 47 17.78 25.00 16.68
N VAL A 48 18.45 24.30 17.58
CA VAL A 48 19.84 23.96 17.41
C VAL A 48 19.81 23.26 16.07
N ASP A 49 20.38 23.92 15.06
CA ASP A 49 20.71 23.26 13.81
C ASP A 49 21.35 21.95 14.23
N ASP A 50 20.67 20.84 13.91
CA ASP A 50 21.20 19.50 14.11
C ASP A 50 22.30 19.38 13.06
N ASP A 51 23.41 20.04 13.41
CA ASP A 51 24.70 19.97 12.80
C ASP A 51 25.05 18.49 12.88
N ASN A 52 24.75 17.83 11.76
CA ASN A 52 25.76 17.04 11.12
C ASN A 52 26.42 16.01 12.05
N HIS A 53 25.62 15.30 12.86
CA HIS A 53 26.06 14.06 13.50
C HIS A 53 26.07 12.93 12.46
N HIS A 54 26.90 13.14 11.43
CA HIS A 54 27.53 12.07 10.67
C HIS A 54 28.40 11.30 11.66
N HIS A 55 27.78 10.39 12.43
CA HIS A 55 28.54 9.36 13.12
C HIS A 55 29.43 8.70 12.09
N GLY A 56 30.73 8.90 12.26
CA GLY A 56 31.77 8.57 11.30
C GLY A 56 31.68 7.11 10.88
N HIS A 57 31.06 6.89 9.72
CA HIS A 57 31.51 5.84 8.83
C HIS A 57 32.63 6.49 8.00
N PRO A 58 33.92 6.25 8.32
CA PRO A 58 35.06 6.91 7.69
C PRO A 58 35.28 6.54 6.22
N PHE A 59 34.31 5.88 5.58
CA PHE A 59 34.36 5.52 4.18
C PHE A 59 33.09 6.03 3.48
N PRO A 60 33.20 6.90 2.46
CA PRO A 60 32.07 7.22 1.61
C PRO A 60 31.52 5.90 1.06
N ARG A 61 30.27 5.58 1.38
CA ARG A 61 29.62 4.35 0.91
C ARG A 61 29.52 4.40 -0.60
N CYS A 62 30.46 3.75 -1.27
CA CYS A 62 30.42 3.52 -2.70
C CYS A 62 29.11 2.78 -3.04
N PRO A 63 28.20 3.39 -3.82
CA PRO A 63 26.98 2.70 -4.24
C PRO A 63 27.35 1.56 -5.17
N LEU A 64 26.82 0.37 -4.88
CA LEU A 64 27.22 -0.95 -5.40
C LEU A 64 27.08 -1.19 -6.92
N LEU A 65 26.91 -0.16 -7.75
CA LEU A 65 26.62 -0.25 -9.18
C LEU A 65 27.33 0.84 -10.00
N GLY A 66 28.02 0.41 -11.06
CA GLY A 66 28.70 1.29 -12.01
C GLY A 66 27.73 2.31 -12.62
N GLY A 67 28.19 3.56 -12.73
CA GLY A 67 27.40 4.69 -13.18
C GLY A 67 26.23 4.99 -12.24
N GLN A 68 26.37 5.98 -11.36
CA GLN A 68 25.18 6.50 -10.70
C GLN A 68 24.37 7.31 -11.70
N ILE A 69 23.06 7.09 -11.76
CA ILE A 69 22.19 8.05 -12.42
C ILE A 69 22.43 9.41 -11.76
N ASP A 70 22.65 10.44 -12.56
CA ASP A 70 22.80 11.80 -12.07
C ASP A 70 21.74 12.13 -11.01
N PRO A 71 22.12 12.48 -9.76
CA PRO A 71 21.18 12.64 -8.67
C PRO A 71 20.11 13.70 -8.95
N SER A 72 20.46 14.76 -9.68
CA SER A 72 19.53 15.83 -10.06
C SER A 72 18.50 15.30 -11.06
N CYS A 73 18.93 14.62 -12.12
CA CYS A 73 18.04 13.99 -13.09
C CYS A 73 17.14 12.94 -12.44
N LYS A 74 17.70 12.07 -11.60
CA LYS A 74 16.92 11.10 -10.82
C LYS A 74 15.86 11.79 -9.95
N HIS A 75 16.23 12.85 -9.25
CA HIS A 75 15.30 13.61 -8.41
C HIS A 75 14.15 14.21 -9.23
N GLN A 76 14.44 14.77 -10.41
CA GLN A 76 13.44 15.30 -11.33
C GLN A 76 12.48 14.21 -11.81
N CYS A 77 12.99 13.04 -12.23
CA CYS A 77 12.15 11.91 -12.62
C CYS A 77 11.27 11.42 -11.46
N ASP A 78 11.83 11.31 -10.25
CA ASP A 78 11.07 10.91 -9.05
C ASP A 78 9.99 11.95 -8.72
N GLN A 79 10.27 13.24 -8.86
CA GLN A 79 9.30 14.32 -8.64
C GLN A 79 8.18 14.29 -9.68
N ALA A 80 8.51 14.08 -10.95
CA ALA A 80 7.52 13.94 -12.02
C ALA A 80 6.58 12.74 -11.75
N GLU A 81 7.11 11.61 -11.28
CA GLU A 81 6.29 10.46 -10.89
C GLU A 81 5.34 10.82 -9.73
N ARG A 82 5.84 11.49 -8.70
CA ARG A 82 5.02 11.92 -7.56
C ARG A 82 3.86 12.82 -8.00
N ASN A 83 4.13 13.79 -8.87
CA ASN A 83 3.13 14.69 -9.43
C ASN A 83 2.09 13.92 -10.24
N CYS A 84 2.53 13.06 -11.17
CA CYS A 84 1.64 12.20 -11.97
C CYS A 84 0.72 11.33 -11.10
N LYS A 85 1.24 10.74 -10.02
CA LYS A 85 0.43 9.96 -9.07
C LYS A 85 -0.53 10.81 -8.24
N ALA A 86 -0.18 12.05 -7.95
CA ALA A 86 -1.08 12.99 -7.27
C ALA A 86 -2.25 13.35 -8.19
N GLU A 87 -1.99 13.64 -9.46
CA GLU A 87 -3.01 13.90 -10.48
C GLU A 87 -3.93 12.68 -10.70
N ALA A 88 -3.36 11.47 -10.78
CA ALA A 88 -4.15 10.24 -10.88
C ALA A 88 -5.07 10.04 -9.66
N ARG A 89 -4.59 10.39 -8.44
CA ARG A 89 -5.41 10.35 -7.22
C ARG A 89 -6.52 11.40 -7.23
N ALA A 90 -6.22 12.63 -7.65
CA ALA A 90 -7.22 13.68 -7.81
C ALA A 90 -8.31 13.27 -8.82
N THR A 91 -7.91 12.65 -9.93
CA THR A 91 -8.82 12.11 -10.95
C THR A 91 -9.71 11.00 -10.39
N LEU A 92 -9.14 10.07 -9.61
CA LEU A 92 -9.91 9.04 -8.92
C LEU A 92 -10.96 9.66 -7.99
N GLN A 93 -10.55 10.62 -7.16
CA GLN A 93 -11.46 11.29 -6.24
C GLN A 93 -12.59 12.01 -6.99
N SER A 94 -12.26 12.80 -8.02
CA SER A 94 -13.24 13.48 -8.87
C SER A 94 -14.20 12.50 -9.55
N CYS A 95 -13.70 11.36 -10.04
CA CYS A 95 -14.53 10.32 -10.64
C CYS A 95 -15.53 9.74 -9.64
N LEU A 96 -15.08 9.44 -8.41
CA LEU A 96 -15.94 8.91 -7.35
C LEU A 96 -16.99 9.93 -6.90
N THR A 97 -16.61 11.19 -6.72
CA THR A 97 -17.53 12.25 -6.28
C THR A 97 -18.52 12.67 -7.36
N THR A 98 -18.15 12.59 -8.64
CA THR A 98 -19.02 13.03 -9.74
C THR A 98 -19.95 11.90 -10.19
N ASN A 99 -19.41 10.69 -10.35
CA ASN A 99 -20.15 9.59 -10.98
C ASN A 99 -20.81 8.65 -9.98
N CYS A 100 -20.32 8.60 -8.73
CA CYS A 100 -20.75 7.62 -7.74
C CYS A 100 -21.23 8.24 -6.42
N ALA A 101 -21.43 9.56 -6.37
CA ALA A 101 -21.94 10.23 -5.17
C ALA A 101 -23.30 9.69 -4.73
N ASP A 102 -24.24 9.52 -5.66
CA ASP A 102 -25.59 9.03 -5.35
C ASP A 102 -25.56 7.59 -4.84
N ALA A 103 -24.76 6.71 -5.46
CA ALA A 103 -24.59 5.34 -5.00
C ALA A 103 -23.95 5.28 -3.60
N LEU A 104 -22.98 6.16 -3.32
CA LEU A 104 -22.38 6.27 -1.98
C LEU A 104 -23.39 6.80 -0.95
N ALA A 105 -24.18 7.81 -1.30
CA ALA A 105 -25.22 8.36 -0.45
C ALA A 105 -26.30 7.30 -0.15
N ALA A 106 -26.75 6.56 -1.17
CA ALA A 106 -27.69 5.45 -1.03
C ALA A 106 -27.14 4.34 -0.14
N ALA A 107 -25.87 3.96 -0.31
CA ALA A 107 -25.20 2.99 0.56
C ALA A 107 -25.18 3.47 2.02
N ARG A 108 -24.82 4.73 2.27
CA ARG A 108 -24.83 5.30 3.63
C ARG A 108 -26.23 5.31 4.25
N ALA A 109 -27.24 5.67 3.47
CA ALA A 109 -28.63 5.72 3.91
C ALA A 109 -29.19 4.32 4.24
N ALA A 110 -28.94 3.34 3.36
CA ALA A 110 -29.39 1.95 3.55
C ALA A 110 -28.70 1.25 4.73
N CYS A 111 -27.52 1.72 5.13
CA CYS A 111 -26.74 1.16 6.22
C CYS A 111 -27.00 1.79 7.59
N SER A 112 -28.14 2.44 7.78
CA SER A 112 -28.63 2.81 9.12
C SER A 112 -28.81 1.58 10.03
N VAL A 113 -29.11 0.41 9.44
CA VAL A 113 -29.03 -0.92 10.05
C VAL A 113 -27.89 -1.70 9.39
N PRO A 114 -26.68 -1.71 9.97
CA PRO A 114 -25.54 -2.45 9.43
C PRO A 114 -25.87 -3.92 9.21
N GLY A 115 -25.46 -4.47 8.06
CA GLY A 115 -25.63 -5.89 7.74
C GLY A 115 -27.02 -6.28 7.19
N SER A 116 -27.97 -5.35 7.10
CA SER A 116 -29.21 -5.58 6.37
C SER A 116 -28.95 -5.88 4.88
N GLN A 117 -29.83 -6.63 4.24
CA GLN A 117 -29.70 -6.95 2.81
C GLN A 117 -29.66 -5.66 1.96
N ALA A 118 -30.50 -4.68 2.27
CA ALA A 118 -30.50 -3.37 1.61
C ALA A 118 -29.14 -2.65 1.72
N CYS A 119 -28.50 -2.69 2.89
CA CYS A 119 -27.16 -2.15 3.08
C CYS A 119 -26.12 -2.88 2.20
N LEU A 120 -26.16 -4.22 2.16
CA LEU A 120 -25.24 -5.02 1.34
C LEU A 120 -25.42 -4.73 -0.15
N ASP A 121 -26.66 -4.66 -0.62
CA ASP A 121 -26.99 -4.39 -2.03
C ASP A 121 -26.57 -2.98 -2.44
N ALA A 122 -26.81 -1.98 -1.60
CA ALA A 122 -26.41 -0.60 -1.87
C ALA A 122 -24.89 -0.42 -1.91
N TRP A 123 -24.15 -1.11 -1.02
CA TRP A 123 -22.68 -1.16 -1.12
C TRP A 123 -22.19 -1.89 -2.36
N ALA A 124 -22.83 -2.99 -2.75
CA ALA A 124 -22.50 -3.69 -3.99
C ALA A 124 -22.67 -2.77 -5.21
N ALA A 125 -23.77 -1.98 -5.25
CA ALA A 125 -24.00 -0.99 -6.29
C ALA A 125 -22.93 0.11 -6.29
N TYR A 126 -22.53 0.64 -5.13
CA TYR A 126 -21.42 1.60 -5.05
C TYR A 126 -20.10 1.01 -5.54
N VAL A 127 -19.76 -0.22 -5.14
CA VAL A 127 -18.53 -0.89 -5.60
C VAL A 127 -18.53 -1.09 -7.11
N GLN A 128 -19.67 -1.49 -7.68
CA GLN A 128 -19.84 -1.61 -9.14
C GLN A 128 -19.66 -0.25 -9.83
N CYS A 129 -20.24 0.82 -9.28
CA CYS A 129 -20.04 2.18 -9.80
C CYS A 129 -18.57 2.63 -9.74
N ALA A 130 -17.88 2.35 -8.63
CA ALA A 130 -16.49 2.76 -8.41
C ALA A 130 -15.47 1.94 -9.21
N GLN A 131 -15.86 0.78 -9.74
CA GLN A 131 -14.98 -0.13 -10.47
C GLN A 131 -14.30 0.48 -11.71
N PRO A 132 -14.99 1.21 -12.61
CA PRO A 132 -14.32 1.93 -13.70
C PRO A 132 -13.32 2.98 -13.19
N CYS A 133 -13.68 3.80 -12.19
CA CYS A 133 -12.80 4.82 -11.61
C CYS A 133 -11.49 4.20 -11.06
N THR A 134 -11.60 3.13 -10.28
CA THR A 134 -10.45 2.42 -9.69
C THR A 134 -9.61 1.69 -10.73
N THR A 135 -10.21 1.25 -11.83
CA THR A 135 -9.49 0.64 -12.95
C THR A 135 -8.69 1.69 -13.72
N ALA A 136 -9.30 2.83 -14.04
CA ALA A 136 -8.61 3.95 -14.68
C ALA A 136 -7.44 4.46 -13.82
N PHE A 137 -7.66 4.61 -12.51
CA PHE A 137 -6.62 4.98 -11.55
C PHE A 137 -5.42 4.01 -11.58
N ARG A 138 -5.66 2.69 -11.54
CA ARG A 138 -4.59 1.69 -11.57
C ARG A 138 -3.78 1.75 -12.86
N SER A 139 -4.45 1.94 -14.00
CA SER A 139 -3.79 2.13 -15.29
C SER A 139 -2.93 3.39 -15.33
N ALA A 140 -3.47 4.53 -14.89
CA ALA A 140 -2.73 5.79 -14.82
C ALA A 140 -1.52 5.68 -13.88
N HIS A 141 -1.68 5.05 -12.72
CA HIS A 141 -0.58 4.83 -11.78
C HIS A 141 0.52 3.94 -12.37
N ALA A 142 0.17 2.89 -13.11
CA ALA A 142 1.12 2.05 -13.83
C ALA A 142 1.86 2.83 -14.93
N GLN A 143 1.14 3.71 -15.65
CA GLN A 143 1.74 4.59 -16.65
C GLN A 143 2.73 5.58 -16.02
N CYS A 144 2.40 6.22 -14.90
CA CYS A 144 3.32 7.10 -14.17
C CYS A 144 4.63 6.37 -13.82
N LYS A 145 4.52 5.12 -13.33
CA LYS A 145 5.68 4.26 -13.04
C LYS A 145 6.50 3.95 -14.29
N SER A 146 5.85 3.64 -15.40
CA SER A 146 6.54 3.40 -16.68
C SER A 146 7.28 4.65 -17.17
N THR A 147 6.67 5.83 -17.06
CA THR A 147 7.29 7.10 -17.45
C THR A 147 8.50 7.44 -16.57
N GLU A 148 8.41 7.20 -15.27
CA GLU A 148 9.54 7.35 -14.34
C GLU A 148 10.73 6.45 -14.74
N GLN A 149 10.46 5.18 -15.07
CA GLN A 149 11.49 4.24 -15.50
C GLN A 149 12.15 4.70 -16.81
N ALA A 150 11.37 5.14 -17.78
CA ALA A 150 11.88 5.68 -19.04
C ALA A 150 12.71 6.96 -18.83
N CYS A 151 12.24 7.87 -17.97
CA CYS A 151 12.97 9.09 -17.59
C CYS A 151 14.33 8.75 -16.96
N LYS A 152 14.37 7.83 -16.01
CA LYS A 152 15.61 7.38 -15.35
C LYS A 152 16.57 6.70 -16.31
N ALA A 153 16.05 5.93 -17.27
CA ALA A 153 16.87 5.29 -18.29
C ALA A 153 17.52 6.31 -19.26
N ALA A 154 16.90 7.48 -19.44
CA ALA A 154 17.42 8.56 -20.26
C ALA A 154 18.38 9.51 -19.51
N CYS A 155 18.46 9.40 -18.18
CA CYS A 155 19.35 10.24 -17.39
C CYS A 155 20.83 9.89 -17.66
N PRO A 156 21.73 10.89 -17.65
CA PRO A 156 23.16 10.64 -17.76
C PRO A 156 23.66 9.83 -16.57
N LEU A 157 24.62 8.94 -16.85
CA LEU A 157 25.36 8.22 -15.82
C LEU A 157 26.59 9.04 -15.44
N VAL A 158 26.69 9.37 -14.14
CA VAL A 158 27.87 10.01 -13.56
C VAL A 158 28.87 8.92 -13.20
N PRO A 159 30.12 8.98 -13.71
CA PRO A 159 31.17 8.07 -13.29
C PRO A 159 31.34 8.14 -11.77
N THR A 160 31.39 7.00 -11.12
CA THR A 160 31.78 6.91 -9.72
C THR A 160 33.20 6.39 -9.64
N ASP A 161 34.11 7.15 -9.03
CA ASP A 161 35.52 6.77 -8.80
C ASP A 161 35.70 5.62 -7.78
N CYS A 162 34.62 4.92 -7.46
CA CYS A 162 34.61 3.79 -6.56
C CYS A 162 34.86 2.50 -7.34
N PRO A 163 35.98 1.80 -7.10
CA PRO A 163 36.17 0.45 -7.64
C PRO A 163 35.13 -0.46 -7.00
N LEU A 164 34.10 -0.79 -7.78
CA LEU A 164 33.07 -1.70 -7.36
C LEU A 164 33.54 -3.14 -7.60
N PRO A 165 33.41 -4.03 -6.61
CA PRO A 165 33.57 -5.44 -6.91
C PRO A 165 32.57 -5.82 -8.01
N PRO A 166 32.98 -6.59 -9.03
CA PRO A 166 32.10 -7.00 -10.10
C PRO A 166 31.02 -7.92 -9.52
N VAL A 167 29.81 -7.40 -9.35
CA VAL A 167 28.67 -8.19 -8.89
C VAL A 167 27.96 -8.77 -10.11
N ASP A 168 27.84 -10.09 -10.16
CA ASP A 168 27.18 -10.82 -11.25
C ASP A 168 25.73 -10.33 -11.46
N PRO A 169 25.41 -9.71 -12.62
CA PRO A 169 24.07 -9.27 -12.96
C PRO A 169 23.03 -10.40 -12.92
N SER A 170 23.42 -11.62 -13.28
CA SER A 170 22.55 -12.80 -13.27
C SER A 170 22.18 -13.20 -11.86
N CYS A 171 23.15 -13.17 -10.94
CA CYS A 171 22.91 -13.41 -9.51
C CYS A 171 21.90 -12.40 -8.93
N ARG A 172 22.10 -11.10 -9.18
CA ARG A 172 21.16 -10.07 -8.73
C ARG A 172 19.75 -10.21 -9.31
N MET A 173 19.64 -10.50 -10.61
CA MET A 173 18.34 -10.78 -11.23
C MET A 173 17.64 -11.97 -10.57
N ASN A 174 18.36 -13.02 -10.23
CA ASN A 174 17.82 -14.18 -9.52
C ASN A 174 17.35 -13.80 -8.11
N CYS A 175 18.11 -13.01 -7.35
CA CYS A 175 17.68 -12.50 -6.04
C CYS A 175 16.38 -11.69 -6.13
N LYS A 176 16.27 -10.78 -7.12
CA LYS A 176 15.04 -10.01 -7.36
C LYS A 176 13.84 -10.91 -7.71
N ALA A 177 14.08 -11.94 -8.53
CA ALA A 177 13.03 -12.90 -8.88
C ALA A 177 12.57 -13.70 -7.66
N GLN A 178 13.49 -14.11 -6.78
CA GLN A 178 13.17 -14.78 -5.51
C GLN A 178 12.39 -13.87 -4.57
N GLU A 179 12.78 -12.60 -4.41
CA GLU A 179 12.03 -11.64 -3.59
C GLU A 179 10.59 -11.48 -4.10
N THR A 180 10.43 -11.36 -5.43
CA THR A 180 9.12 -11.24 -6.07
C THR A 180 8.25 -12.47 -5.82
N ALA A 181 8.82 -13.67 -5.94
CA ALA A 181 8.13 -14.93 -5.66
C ALA A 181 7.74 -15.03 -4.17
N CYS A 182 8.64 -14.67 -3.26
CA CYS A 182 8.40 -14.64 -1.82
C CYS A 182 7.25 -13.71 -1.44
N LYS A 183 7.26 -12.47 -1.94
CA LYS A 183 6.17 -11.49 -1.72
C LYS A 183 4.83 -12.00 -2.23
N SER A 184 4.81 -12.62 -3.41
CA SER A 184 3.59 -13.23 -3.96
C SER A 184 3.07 -14.36 -3.07
N ALA A 185 3.95 -15.24 -2.57
CA ALA A 185 3.56 -16.31 -1.66
C ALA A 185 3.00 -15.78 -0.33
N ALA A 186 3.65 -14.76 0.26
CA ALA A 186 3.18 -14.08 1.48
C ALA A 186 1.77 -13.49 1.29
N GLN A 187 1.52 -12.84 0.14
CA GLN A 187 0.20 -12.30 -0.19
C GLN A 187 -0.86 -13.39 -0.35
N GLN A 188 -0.52 -14.50 -1.01
CA GLN A 188 -1.45 -15.64 -1.16
C GLN A 188 -1.79 -16.28 0.19
N LYS A 189 -0.79 -16.42 1.07
CA LYS A 189 -0.97 -16.91 2.45
C LYS A 189 -1.88 -15.97 3.25
N ALA A 190 -1.64 -14.66 3.20
CA ALA A 190 -2.50 -13.68 3.85
C ALA A 190 -3.94 -13.69 3.33
N ALA A 191 -4.13 -13.80 2.00
CA ALA A 191 -5.46 -13.93 1.40
C ALA A 191 -6.20 -15.20 1.87
N SER A 192 -5.47 -16.29 2.09
CA SER A 192 -6.03 -17.55 2.60
C SER A 192 -6.40 -17.43 4.08
N CYS A 193 -5.56 -16.79 4.88
CA CYS A 193 -5.85 -16.46 6.27
C CYS A 193 -7.11 -15.57 6.39
N LEU A 194 -7.22 -14.51 5.58
CA LEU A 194 -8.37 -13.62 5.60
C LEU A 194 -9.67 -14.32 5.17
N ARG A 195 -9.60 -15.31 4.26
CA ARG A 195 -10.75 -16.15 3.92
C ARG A 195 -11.22 -17.00 5.11
N ALA A 196 -10.30 -17.49 5.95
CA ALA A 196 -10.66 -18.19 7.18
C ALA A 196 -11.34 -17.27 8.20
N CYS A 197 -11.12 -15.95 8.14
CA CYS A 197 -11.80 -14.98 9.00
C CYS A 197 -13.23 -14.61 8.55
N VAL A 198 -13.74 -15.19 7.45
CA VAL A 198 -15.09 -14.85 6.94
C VAL A 198 -16.18 -15.17 7.96
N GLU A 199 -16.10 -16.32 8.64
CA GLU A 199 -17.11 -16.72 9.62
C GLU A 199 -17.16 -15.77 10.84
N PRO A 200 -16.04 -15.41 11.51
CA PRO A 200 -16.03 -14.36 12.53
C PRO A 200 -16.60 -13.02 12.05
N ILE A 201 -16.35 -12.62 10.80
CA ILE A 201 -16.89 -11.38 10.24
C ILE A 201 -18.40 -11.47 10.05
N VAL A 202 -18.92 -12.59 9.56
CA VAL A 202 -20.36 -12.83 9.42
C VAL A 202 -21.04 -12.88 10.79
N ALA A 203 -20.46 -13.57 11.77
CA ALA A 203 -20.96 -13.61 13.13
C ALA A 203 -21.03 -12.21 13.77
N ALA A 204 -19.97 -11.40 13.57
CA ALA A 204 -19.97 -10.01 14.02
C ALA A 204 -21.10 -9.17 13.39
N ARG A 205 -21.37 -9.35 12.09
CA ARG A 205 -22.48 -8.67 11.42
C ARG A 205 -23.82 -9.06 12.00
N GLN A 206 -24.05 -10.36 12.21
CA GLN A 206 -25.29 -10.88 12.76
C GLN A 206 -25.51 -10.36 14.18
N ALA A 207 -24.50 -10.41 15.05
CA ALA A 207 -24.60 -9.90 16.42
C ALA A 207 -24.86 -8.39 16.47
N CYS A 208 -24.32 -7.62 15.53
CA CYS A 208 -24.51 -6.18 15.46
C CYS A 208 -25.83 -5.75 14.82
N ALA A 209 -26.57 -6.64 14.16
CA ALA A 209 -27.85 -6.32 13.54
C ALA A 209 -28.92 -5.92 14.57
N ALA A 210 -28.85 -6.46 15.79
CA ALA A 210 -29.75 -6.12 16.90
C ALA A 210 -29.37 -4.83 17.64
N GLY A 211 -28.14 -4.33 17.47
CA GLY A 211 -27.67 -3.11 18.11
C GLY A 211 -26.16 -3.04 18.20
N TRP A 212 -25.58 -1.94 17.71
CA TRP A 212 -24.14 -1.69 17.68
C TRP A 212 -23.47 -1.57 19.06
N SER A 213 -24.22 -1.15 20.08
CA SER A 213 -23.74 -0.98 21.45
C SER A 213 -23.97 -2.22 22.32
N SER A 214 -24.50 -3.32 21.77
CA SER A 214 -24.70 -4.55 22.54
C SER A 214 -23.36 -5.21 22.88
N ALA A 215 -23.29 -5.88 24.03
CA ALA A 215 -22.11 -6.61 24.45
C ALA A 215 -21.75 -7.74 23.46
N GLU A 216 -22.76 -8.39 22.89
CA GLU A 216 -22.60 -9.44 21.88
C GLU A 216 -21.96 -8.88 20.59
N CYS A 217 -22.44 -7.73 20.10
CA CYS A 217 -21.85 -7.06 18.94
C CYS A 217 -20.38 -6.69 19.19
N GLN A 218 -20.08 -6.07 20.33
CA GLN A 218 -18.72 -5.67 20.66
C GLN A 218 -17.77 -6.88 20.77
N SER A 219 -18.22 -7.96 21.42
CA SER A 219 -17.47 -9.22 21.52
C SER A 219 -17.20 -9.83 20.14
N ALA A 220 -18.22 -9.94 19.29
CA ALA A 220 -18.08 -10.52 17.96
C ALA A 220 -17.19 -9.65 17.04
N LEU A 221 -17.31 -8.32 17.12
CA LEU A 221 -16.39 -7.40 16.44
C LEU A 221 -14.94 -7.58 16.90
N GLN A 222 -14.71 -7.76 18.20
CA GLN A 222 -13.37 -8.00 18.73
C GLN A 222 -12.79 -9.32 18.22
N THR A 223 -13.59 -10.37 18.12
CA THR A 223 -13.19 -11.65 17.52
C THR A 223 -12.82 -11.49 16.03
N ALA A 224 -13.67 -10.82 15.25
CA ALA A 224 -13.39 -10.54 13.83
C ALA A 224 -12.11 -9.71 13.64
N ARG A 225 -11.91 -8.66 14.46
CA ARG A 225 -10.70 -7.82 14.46
C ARG A 225 -9.46 -8.61 14.88
N SER A 226 -9.58 -9.50 15.86
CA SER A 226 -8.47 -10.34 16.31
C SER A 226 -8.01 -11.29 15.21
N CYS A 227 -8.96 -11.93 14.51
CA CYS A 227 -8.66 -12.80 13.37
C CYS A 227 -7.96 -12.04 12.23
N THR A 228 -8.59 -10.97 11.74
CA THR A 228 -8.03 -10.18 10.64
C THR A 228 -6.70 -9.49 11.02
N GLY A 229 -6.59 -9.02 12.26
CA GLY A 229 -5.37 -8.43 12.80
C GLY A 229 -4.20 -9.41 12.85
N ALA A 230 -4.45 -10.69 13.21
CA ALA A 230 -3.42 -11.72 13.18
C ALA A 230 -2.92 -11.99 11.75
N CYS A 231 -3.82 -12.12 10.77
CA CYS A 231 -3.44 -12.28 9.36
C CYS A 231 -2.59 -11.11 8.84
N MET A 232 -2.96 -9.88 9.18
CA MET A 232 -2.22 -8.68 8.74
C MET A 232 -0.88 -8.50 9.46
N ARG A 233 -0.74 -8.98 10.69
CA ARG A 233 0.57 -9.07 11.36
C ARG A 233 1.45 -10.10 10.66
N GLN A 234 0.93 -11.29 10.38
CA GLN A 234 1.67 -12.34 9.69
C GLN A 234 2.15 -11.87 8.31
N LEU A 235 1.30 -11.20 7.53
CA LEU A 235 1.69 -10.65 6.24
C LEU A 235 2.88 -9.68 6.35
N ARG A 236 2.87 -8.78 7.36
CA ARG A 236 3.97 -7.85 7.60
C ARG A 236 5.26 -8.60 7.93
N THR A 237 5.20 -9.59 8.82
CA THR A 237 6.34 -10.44 9.17
C THR A 237 6.89 -11.16 7.94
N ASP A 238 6.02 -11.79 7.14
CA ASP A 238 6.42 -12.51 5.93
C ASP A 238 7.08 -11.56 4.89
N LEU A 239 6.55 -10.35 4.72
CA LEU A 239 7.12 -9.35 3.80
C LEU A 239 8.49 -8.83 4.26
N GLU A 240 8.69 -8.61 5.56
CA GLU A 240 10.01 -8.23 6.08
C GLU A 240 11.01 -9.38 5.95
N ALA A 241 10.60 -10.63 6.18
CA ALA A 241 11.44 -11.80 5.95
C ALA A 241 11.87 -11.91 4.48
N CYS A 242 10.97 -11.65 3.52
CA CYS A 242 11.34 -11.61 2.10
C CYS A 242 12.40 -10.55 1.78
N LYS A 243 12.32 -9.35 2.39
CA LYS A 243 13.31 -8.28 2.19
C LYS A 243 14.67 -8.62 2.80
N VAL A 244 14.68 -9.27 3.96
CA VAL A 244 15.92 -9.74 4.59
C VAL A 244 16.59 -10.79 3.71
N ALA A 245 15.83 -11.79 3.24
CA ALA A 245 16.34 -12.82 2.35
C ALA A 245 16.89 -12.26 1.02
N GLU A 246 16.26 -11.24 0.45
CA GLU A 246 16.79 -10.54 -0.73
C GLU A 246 18.16 -9.90 -0.44
N LYS A 247 18.29 -9.18 0.68
CA LYS A 247 19.57 -8.54 1.06
C LYS A 247 20.67 -9.57 1.29
N GLU A 248 20.35 -10.70 1.93
CA GLU A 248 21.29 -11.80 2.15
C GLU A 248 21.72 -12.45 0.82
N CYS A 249 20.78 -12.62 -0.11
CA CYS A 249 21.06 -13.10 -1.47
C CYS A 249 21.98 -12.11 -2.23
N GLU A 250 21.66 -10.81 -2.20
CA GLU A 250 22.50 -9.78 -2.85
C GLU A 250 23.89 -9.69 -2.22
N ALA A 251 24.02 -9.86 -0.89
CA ALA A 251 25.30 -9.88 -0.21
C ALA A 251 26.17 -11.08 -0.64
N SER A 252 25.57 -12.26 -0.84
CA SER A 252 26.29 -13.45 -1.30
C SER A 252 26.72 -13.36 -2.75
N CYS A 253 25.97 -12.64 -3.62
CA CYS A 253 26.42 -12.32 -4.98
C CYS A 253 27.75 -11.55 -5.02
N ASN A 254 28.08 -10.77 -3.98
CA ASN A 254 29.32 -10.00 -3.90
C ASN A 254 30.52 -10.86 -3.47
N SER A 255 30.28 -12.01 -2.82
CA SER A 255 31.33 -12.88 -2.31
C SER A 255 31.80 -13.91 -3.35
N SER A 256 30.94 -14.29 -4.29
CA SER A 256 31.23 -15.33 -5.29
C SER A 256 32.13 -14.88 -6.44
N SER A 257 32.31 -13.57 -6.63
CA SER A 257 33.16 -13.01 -7.70
C SER A 257 34.67 -13.06 -7.42
N THR A 258 35.08 -13.55 -6.24
CA THR A 258 36.47 -13.49 -5.75
C THR A 258 37.19 -14.84 -5.82
N SER A 259 36.61 -15.87 -6.46
CA SER A 259 37.29 -17.14 -6.69
C SER A 259 38.04 -17.11 -8.03
N PRO A 260 39.39 -17.23 -8.02
CA PRO A 260 40.24 -17.24 -9.22
C PRO A 260 40.11 -18.51 -10.06
#